data_AF-A0A2H0QI18-F1
#
_entry.id   AF-A0A2H0QI18-F1
#
_cell.length_a   1.000
_cell.length_b   1.000
_cell.length_c   1.000
_cell.angle_alpha   90.00
_cell.angle_beta   90.00
_cell.angle_gamma   90.00
#
_symmetry.space_group_name_H-M   'P 1'
#
loop_
_entity.id
_entity.type
_entity.pdbx_description
1 polymer ?
#
loop_
_entity_poly.entity_id
_entity_poly.type
_entity_poly.pdbx_seq_one_letter_code
_entity_poly.pdbx_strand_id
1 'polypeptide(L)'
;MVKTLIAFILVFILGACGLATTRPKMEMALAQTAFLAAKKAEAQSQAPNLYRKAEFYYLKAKSAYKRKYFNKAKQYAVLSQKFSEQAEYAAKKNPAPAK
;
A
#
# COMPACT_ATOMS: atom_id res chain seq x y z
N MET A 1 -35.99 29.20 18.45
CA MET A 1 -35.75 28.37 17.24
C MET A 1 -34.38 28.65 16.60
N VAL A 2 -33.92 29.90 16.47
CA VAL A 2 -32.62 30.23 15.86
C VAL A 2 -31.41 29.63 16.60
N LYS A 3 -31.41 29.64 17.95
CA LYS A 3 -30.32 29.04 18.76
C LYS A 3 -30.18 27.53 18.57
N THR A 4 -31.29 26.81 18.43
CA THR A 4 -31.31 25.37 18.15
C THR A 4 -30.78 25.07 16.74
N LEU A 5 -31.12 25.92 15.76
CA LEU A 5 -30.62 25.81 14.39
C LEU A 5 -29.09 26.00 14.31
N ILE A 6 -28.56 26.99 15.04
CA ILE A 6 -27.11 27.25 15.12
C ILE A 6 -26.37 26.08 15.75
N ALA A 7 -26.93 25.45 16.79
CA ALA A 7 -26.34 24.27 17.41
C ALA A 7 -26.25 23.07 16.44
N PHE A 8 -27.30 22.83 15.65
CA PHE A 8 -27.29 21.77 14.63
C PHE A 8 -26.27 22.03 13.52
N ILE A 9 -26.12 23.27 13.07
CA ILE A 9 -25.12 23.65 12.06
C ILE A 9 -23.69 23.42 12.59
N LEU A 10 -23.43 23.74 13.86
CA LEU A 10 -22.13 23.53 14.49
C LEU A 10 -21.74 22.04 14.54
N VAL A 11 -22.70 21.16 14.84
CA VAL A 11 -22.48 19.70 14.87
C VAL A 11 -22.17 19.16 13.47
N PHE A 12 -22.84 19.67 12.42
CA PHE A 12 -22.57 19.26 11.03
C PHE A 12 -21.19 19.69 10.53
N ILE A 13 -20.73 20.89 10.89
CA ILE A 13 -19.40 21.39 10.48
C ILE A 13 -18.28 20.59 11.15
N LEU A 14 -18.45 20.23 12.44
CA LEU A 14 -17.47 19.42 13.18
C LEU A 14 -17.44 17.96 12.69
N GLY A 15 -18.55 17.43 12.15
CA GLY A 15 -18.61 16.07 11.59
C GLY A 15 -18.01 15.90 10.19
N ALA A 16 -17.85 16.98 9.42
CA ALA A 16 -17.46 16.91 8.00
C ALA A 16 -15.95 16.69 7.77
N CYS A 17 -15.09 16.91 8.76
CA CYS A 17 -13.62 16.87 8.60
C CYS A 17 -13.05 15.43 8.50
N GLY A 18 -13.84 14.38 8.78
CA GLY A 18 -13.37 12.99 8.80
C GLY A 18 -13.28 12.28 7.44
N LEU A 19 -13.85 12.86 6.37
CA LEU A 19 -13.91 12.19 5.05
C LEU A 19 -12.68 12.47 4.15
N ALA A 20 -11.77 13.35 4.55
CA ALA A 20 -10.60 13.71 3.77
C ALA A 20 -9.46 12.68 3.91
N THR A 21 -9.71 11.42 3.54
CA THR A 21 -8.61 10.44 3.40
C THR A 21 -7.74 10.83 2.21
N THR A 22 -6.49 11.22 2.50
CA THR A 22 -5.54 11.65 1.47
C THR A 22 -5.16 10.47 0.56
N ARG A 23 -5.01 10.76 -0.73
CA ARG A 23 -4.63 9.75 -1.73
C ARG A 23 -3.15 9.34 -1.49
N PRO A 24 -2.85 8.05 -1.21
CA PRO A 24 -1.51 7.59 -0.83
C PRO A 24 -0.61 7.42 -2.06
N LYS A 25 -0.30 8.51 -2.77
CA LYS A 25 0.51 8.47 -4.00
C LYS A 25 1.93 7.98 -3.72
N MET A 26 2.52 8.44 -2.61
CA MET A 26 3.89 8.14 -2.24
C MET A 26 4.05 6.66 -1.86
N GLU A 27 3.16 6.14 -1.01
CA GLU A 27 3.21 4.75 -0.57
C GLU A 27 2.97 3.77 -1.72
N MET A 28 2.06 4.12 -2.64
CA MET A 28 1.85 3.31 -3.85
C MET A 28 3.08 3.30 -4.77
N ALA A 29 3.77 4.44 -4.92
CA ALA A 29 4.99 4.54 -5.70
C ALA A 29 6.12 3.71 -5.08
N LEU A 30 6.32 3.81 -3.76
CA LEU A 30 7.32 3.03 -3.02
C LEU A 30 7.05 1.52 -3.11
N ALA A 31 5.80 1.10 -2.99
CA ALA A 31 5.43 -0.30 -3.16
C ALA A 31 5.73 -0.81 -4.58
N GLN A 32 5.49 0.01 -5.60
CA GLN A 32 5.80 -0.34 -6.99
C GLN A 32 7.30 -0.44 -7.24
N THR A 33 8.10 0.53 -6.75
CA THR A 33 9.55 0.52 -6.94
C THR A 33 10.18 -0.67 -6.21
N ALA A 34 9.75 -0.94 -4.97
CA ALA A 34 10.22 -2.10 -4.20
C ALA A 34 9.86 -3.43 -4.89
N PHE A 35 8.64 -3.57 -5.40
CA PHE A 35 8.23 -4.78 -6.12
C PHE A 35 9.04 -4.99 -7.40
N LEU A 36 9.32 -3.91 -8.15
CA LEU A 36 10.19 -3.97 -9.32
C LEU A 36 11.64 -4.33 -8.97
N ALA A 37 12.16 -3.83 -7.85
CA ALA A 37 13.50 -4.17 -7.37
C ALA A 37 13.59 -5.66 -6.99
N ALA A 38 12.60 -6.19 -6.27
CA ALA A 38 12.50 -7.62 -5.97
C ALA A 38 12.43 -8.48 -7.24
N LYS A 39 11.67 -8.04 -8.25
CA LYS A 39 11.59 -8.72 -9.54
C LYS A 39 12.94 -8.72 -10.27
N LYS A 40 13.66 -7.59 -10.28
CA LYS A 40 15.01 -7.47 -10.88
C LYS A 40 16.04 -8.36 -10.18
N ALA A 41 15.89 -8.57 -8.87
CA ALA A 41 16.72 -9.49 -8.11
C ALA A 41 16.32 -10.97 -8.30
N GLU A 42 15.43 -11.28 -9.25
CA GLU A 42 14.92 -12.63 -9.50
C GLU A 42 14.29 -13.30 -8.27
N ALA A 43 13.70 -12.50 -7.36
CA ALA A 43 13.12 -13.01 -6.12
C ALA A 43 11.96 -14.00 -6.35
N GLN A 44 11.39 -14.05 -7.54
CA GLN A 44 10.43 -15.08 -7.94
C GLN A 44 11.02 -16.50 -7.86
N SER A 45 12.30 -16.67 -8.21
CA SER A 45 13.01 -17.95 -8.14
C SER A 45 13.68 -18.15 -6.79
N GLN A 46 14.35 -17.11 -6.27
CA GLN A 46 15.16 -17.22 -5.04
C GLN A 46 14.34 -17.17 -3.75
N ALA A 47 13.25 -16.41 -3.75
CA ALA A 47 12.42 -16.16 -2.57
C ALA A 47 10.91 -16.20 -2.92
N PRO A 48 10.40 -17.28 -3.54
CA PRO A 48 9.04 -17.35 -4.10
C PRO A 48 7.96 -17.06 -3.05
N ASN A 49 8.16 -17.54 -1.82
CA ASN A 49 7.20 -17.36 -0.73
C ASN A 49 7.00 -15.88 -0.36
N LEU A 50 8.10 -15.11 -0.30
CA LEU A 50 8.05 -13.68 0.01
C LEU A 50 7.56 -12.88 -1.20
N TYR A 51 8.07 -13.22 -2.39
CA TYR A 51 7.69 -12.55 -3.63
C TYR A 51 6.19 -12.69 -3.92
N ARG A 52 5.60 -13.88 -3.72
CA ARG A 52 4.17 -14.11 -3.94
C ARG A 52 3.28 -13.37 -2.93
N LYS A 53 3.74 -13.21 -1.68
CA LYS A 53 3.08 -12.36 -0.68
C LYS A 53 3.14 -10.89 -1.09
N ALA A 54 4.29 -10.42 -1.54
CA ALA A 54 4.46 -9.06 -2.04
C ALA A 54 3.51 -8.78 -3.21
N GLU A 55 3.47 -9.67 -4.21
CA GLU A 55 2.57 -9.57 -5.36
C GLU A 55 1.09 -9.53 -4.95
N PHE A 56 0.68 -10.42 -4.05
CA PHE A 56 -0.69 -10.45 -3.55
C PHE A 56 -1.12 -9.12 -2.91
N TYR A 57 -0.28 -8.55 -2.06
CA TYR A 57 -0.56 -7.25 -1.43
C TYR A 57 -0.47 -6.09 -2.43
N TYR A 58 0.45 -6.15 -3.39
CA TYR A 58 0.57 -5.15 -4.45
C TYR A 58 -0.71 -5.08 -5.31
N LEU A 59 -1.23 -6.24 -5.73
CA LEU A 59 -2.47 -6.34 -6.50
C LEU A 59 -3.68 -5.86 -5.70
N LYS A 60 -3.74 -6.20 -4.40
CA LYS A 60 -4.77 -5.67 -3.48
C LYS A 60 -4.68 -4.16 -3.33
N ALA A 61 -3.48 -3.61 -3.19
CA ALA A 61 -3.26 -2.17 -3.09
C ALA A 61 -3.75 -1.44 -4.35
N LYS A 62 -3.39 -1.93 -5.55
CA LYS A 62 -3.88 -1.38 -6.84
C LYS A 62 -5.40 -1.44 -6.95
N SER A 63 -6.00 -2.57 -6.58
CA SER A 63 -7.45 -2.77 -6.61
C SER A 63 -8.18 -1.83 -5.63
N ALA A 64 -7.67 -1.66 -4.41
CA ALA A 64 -8.23 -0.74 -3.42
C ALA A 64 -8.06 0.73 -3.84
N TYR A 65 -6.91 1.08 -4.42
CA TYR A 65 -6.64 2.42 -4.93
C TYR A 65 -7.58 2.81 -6.08
N LYS A 66 -7.83 1.89 -7.02
CA LYS A 66 -8.81 2.08 -8.12
C LYS A 66 -10.23 2.34 -7.59
N ARG A 67 -10.61 1.64 -6.51
CA ARG A 67 -11.91 1.80 -5.83
C ARG A 67 -11.97 3.01 -4.89
N LYS A 68 -10.92 3.84 -4.83
CA LYS A 68 -10.78 5.01 -3.94
C LYS A 68 -10.82 4.66 -2.45
N TYR A 69 -10.56 3.40 -2.07
CA TYR A 69 -10.38 2.98 -0.68
C TYR A 69 -8.96 3.29 -0.22
N PHE A 70 -8.64 4.58 -0.06
CA PHE A 70 -7.28 5.08 0.13
C PHE A 70 -6.60 4.56 1.41
N ASN A 71 -7.32 4.46 2.52
CA ASN A 71 -6.76 3.90 3.76
C ASN A 71 -6.33 2.43 3.59
N LYS A 72 -7.19 1.61 2.98
CA LYS A 72 -6.88 0.20 2.71
C LYS A 72 -5.76 0.06 1.69
N ALA A 73 -5.77 0.90 0.65
CA ALA A 73 -4.70 0.93 -0.35
C ALA A 73 -3.35 1.24 0.30
N LYS A 74 -3.28 2.21 1.20
CA LYS A 74 -2.07 2.54 1.97
C LYS A 74 -1.59 1.35 2.80
N GLN A 75 -2.47 0.72 3.57
CA GLN A 75 -2.12 -0.45 4.39
C GLN A 75 -1.55 -1.59 3.53
N TYR A 76 -2.18 -1.91 2.40
CA TYR A 76 -1.68 -2.93 1.50
C TYR A 76 -0.38 -2.53 0.80
N ALA A 77 -0.21 -1.25 0.46
CA ALA A 77 1.03 -0.74 -0.15
C ALA A 77 2.22 -0.88 0.81
N VAL A 78 2.05 -0.53 2.08
CA VAL A 78 3.09 -0.70 3.12
C VAL A 78 3.46 -2.17 3.29
N LEU A 79 2.47 -3.07 3.32
CA LEU A 79 2.73 -4.52 3.40
C LEU A 79 3.46 -5.02 2.16
N SER A 80 3.01 -4.61 0.97
CA SER A 80 3.65 -4.95 -0.31
C SER A 80 5.11 -4.50 -0.33
N GLN A 81 5.39 -3.27 0.09
CA GLN A 81 6.74 -2.73 0.17
C GLN A 81 7.61 -3.59 1.08
N LYS A 82 7.17 -3.85 2.31
CA LYS A 82 7.92 -4.64 3.30
C LYS A 82 8.27 -6.04 2.78
N PHE A 83 7.30 -6.75 2.20
CA PHE A 83 7.56 -8.08 1.65
C PHE A 83 8.45 -8.03 0.40
N SER A 84 8.35 -6.98 -0.41
CA SER A 84 9.21 -6.80 -1.58
C SER A 84 10.66 -6.59 -1.17
N GLU A 85 10.91 -5.71 -0.19
CA GLU A 85 12.26 -5.45 0.35
C GLU A 85 12.86 -6.72 0.97
N GLN A 86 12.06 -7.49 1.72
CA GLN A 86 12.49 -8.78 2.26
C GLN A 86 12.81 -9.80 1.15
N ALA A 87 11.99 -9.85 0.10
CA ALA A 87 12.19 -10.74 -1.03
C ALA A 87 13.45 -10.36 -1.82
N GLU A 88 13.67 -9.06 -2.05
CA GLU A 88 14.88 -8.53 -2.70
C GLU A 88 16.13 -8.88 -1.89
N TYR A 89 16.11 -8.64 -0.58
CA TYR A 89 17.23 -8.95 0.30
C TYR A 89 17.52 -10.46 0.32
N ALA A 90 16.49 -11.29 0.46
CA ALA A 90 16.64 -12.75 0.45
C ALA A 90 17.24 -13.26 -0.88
N ALA A 91 16.79 -12.70 -2.00
CA ALA A 91 17.29 -13.06 -3.32
C ALA A 91 18.74 -12.63 -3.55
N LYS A 92 19.14 -11.46 -3.04
CA LYS A 92 20.54 -10.99 -3.09
C LYS A 92 21.46 -11.78 -2.15
N LYS A 93 20.95 -12.23 -1.01
CA LYS A 93 21.74 -12.98 -0.01
C LYS A 93 22.08 -14.38 -0.51
N ASN A 94 21.12 -15.05 -1.14
CA ASN A 94 21.29 -16.39 -1.70
C ASN A 94 20.99 -16.35 -3.21
N PRO A 95 21.89 -15.76 -4.03
CA PRO A 95 21.71 -15.78 -5.47
C PRO A 95 21.78 -17.23 -5.97
N ALA A 96 20.93 -17.61 -6.93
CA ALA A 96 21.12 -18.89 -7.61
C ALA A 96 22.50 -18.91 -8.28
N PRO A 97 23.08 -20.10 -8.50
CA PRO A 97 24.22 -20.22 -9.40
C PRO A 97 23.87 -19.55 -10.73
N ALA A 98 24.72 -18.62 -11.16
CA ALA A 98 24.59 -17.98 -12.46
C ALA A 98 24.47 -19.08 -13.53
N LYS A 99 23.36 -19.06 -14.27
CA LYS A 99 23.15 -19.95 -15.41
C LYS A 99 23.92 -19.45 -16.62
#